data_AF-A0A2D3VJ75-F1
#
_entry.id   AF-A0A2D3VJ75-F1
#
_cell.length_a   1.000
_cell.length_b   1.000
_cell.length_c   1.000
_cell.angle_alpha   90.00
_cell.angle_beta   90.00
_cell.angle_gamma   90.00
#
_symmetry.space_group_name_H-M   'P 1'
#
loop_
_entity.id
_entity.type
_entity.pdbx_description
1 polymer ?
#
loop_
_entity_poly.entity_id
_entity_poly.type
_entity_poly.pdbx_seq_one_letter_code
_entity_poly.pdbx_strand_id
1 'polypeptide(L)'
;MAIAQVYSAFFNGGALAVAPFKARGDPAVLSQMMYDYSIELTIYTPSEYQLLLTYAGVLLRKCTSWTNAYSGGEIMPLRLLDAMQRLDLPSLTLTDCYGPTEASCAATFKSIPISFPIG
;
A
#
# COMPACT_ATOMS: atom_id res chain seq x y z
N MET A 1 -0.67 12.02 -2.10
CA MET A 1 -1.85 11.14 -1.91
C MET A 1 -2.52 11.23 -0.54
N ALA A 2 -2.04 12.02 0.43
CA ALA A 2 -2.65 12.09 1.77
C ALA A 2 -4.15 12.43 1.77
N ILE A 3 -4.57 13.37 0.92
CA ILE A 3 -6.00 13.71 0.79
C ILE A 3 -6.82 12.50 0.31
N ALA A 4 -6.33 11.74 -0.69
CA ALA A 4 -7.02 10.53 -1.15
C ALA A 4 -7.19 9.50 -0.02
N GLN A 5 -6.19 9.30 0.85
CA GLN A 5 -6.31 8.41 2.01
C GLN A 5 -7.42 8.85 2.98
N VAL A 6 -7.49 10.15 3.28
CA VAL A 6 -8.53 10.72 4.16
C VAL A 6 -9.93 10.51 3.57
N TYR A 7 -10.12 10.84 2.29
CA TYR A 7 -11.40 10.69 1.62
C TYR A 7 -11.80 9.21 1.46
N SER A 8 -10.86 8.34 1.09
CA SER A 8 -11.09 6.88 1.01
C SER A 8 -11.56 6.31 2.34
N ALA A 9 -10.98 6.73 3.47
CA ALA A 9 -11.44 6.28 4.78
C ALA A 9 -12.87 6.76 5.07
N PHE A 10 -13.11 8.07 5.09
CA PHE A 10 -14.38 8.60 5.60
C PHE A 10 -15.58 8.38 4.67
N PHE A 11 -15.40 8.44 3.35
CA PHE A 11 -16.52 8.26 2.42
C PHE A 11 -16.91 6.79 2.23
N ASN A 12 -16.10 5.84 2.73
CA ASN A 12 -16.43 4.42 2.74
C ASN A 12 -16.77 3.90 4.15
N GLY A 13 -16.98 4.79 5.14
CA GLY A 13 -17.31 4.40 6.52
C GLY A 13 -16.16 3.77 7.30
N GLY A 14 -14.92 3.92 6.82
CA GLY A 14 -13.72 3.40 7.44
C GLY A 14 -13.11 4.34 8.49
N ALA A 15 -12.00 3.89 9.07
CA ALA A 15 -11.19 4.65 10.01
C ALA A 15 -9.86 5.07 9.37
N LEU A 16 -9.35 6.25 9.74
CA LEU A 16 -8.05 6.73 9.30
C LEU A 16 -7.01 6.53 10.42
N ALA A 17 -6.05 5.62 10.20
CA ALA A 17 -4.88 5.49 11.08
C ALA A 17 -3.83 6.54 10.72
N VAL A 18 -3.52 7.44 11.65
CA VAL A 18 -2.55 8.52 11.45
C VAL A 18 -1.23 8.15 12.10
N ALA A 19 -0.19 7.95 11.27
CA ALA A 19 1.15 7.69 11.77
C ALA A 19 1.73 8.92 12.50
N PRO A 20 2.48 8.73 13.60
CA PRO A 20 3.21 9.82 14.23
C PRO A 20 4.16 10.49 13.25
N PHE A 21 4.28 11.83 13.31
CA PHE A 21 5.15 12.58 12.39
C PHE A 21 6.59 12.06 12.33
N LYS A 22 7.16 11.68 13.48
CA LYS A 22 8.52 11.14 13.59
C LYS A 22 8.69 9.75 12.95
N ALA A 23 7.60 9.02 12.79
CA ALA A 23 7.57 7.69 12.17
C ALA A 23 7.32 7.76 10.65
N ARG A 24 7.27 8.97 10.07
CA ARG A 24 7.09 9.14 8.63
C ARG A 24 8.23 8.43 7.90
N GLY A 25 7.88 7.42 7.10
CA GLY A 25 8.84 6.63 6.35
C GLY A 25 9.61 5.60 7.19
N ASP A 26 9.24 5.36 8.45
CA ASP A 26 9.80 4.28 9.25
C ASP A 26 9.04 2.97 8.95
N PRO A 27 9.65 2.00 8.23
CA PRO A 27 8.95 0.79 7.82
C PRO A 27 8.60 -0.11 9.01
N ALA A 28 9.36 -0.07 10.11
CA ALA A 28 9.08 -0.88 11.29
C ALA A 28 7.84 -0.35 12.02
N VAL A 29 7.75 0.96 12.23
CA VAL A 29 6.56 1.55 12.88
C VAL A 29 5.32 1.43 11.99
N LEU A 30 5.46 1.71 10.68
CA LEU A 30 4.32 1.65 9.76
C LEU A 30 3.78 0.23 9.61
N SER A 31 4.64 -0.78 9.49
CA SER A 31 4.19 -2.18 9.42
C SER A 31 3.57 -2.67 10.73
N GLN A 32 4.08 -2.21 11.88
CA GLN A 32 3.46 -2.50 13.18
C GLN A 32 2.06 -1.90 13.28
N MET A 33 1.89 -0.65 12.85
CA MET A 33 0.56 -0.03 12.76
C MET A 33 -0.36 -0.78 11.79
N MET A 34 0.16 -1.23 10.65
CA MET A 34 -0.64 -2.03 9.70
C MET A 34 -1.16 -3.31 10.34
N TYR A 35 -0.32 -3.96 11.14
CA TYR A 35 -0.68 -5.18 11.87
C TYR A 35 -1.66 -4.91 13.02
N ASP A 36 -1.35 -3.95 13.90
CA ASP A 36 -2.12 -3.67 15.12
C ASP A 36 -3.52 -3.12 14.82
N TYR A 37 -3.65 -2.32 13.77
CA TYR A 37 -4.91 -1.69 13.37
C TYR A 37 -5.63 -2.43 12.24
N SER A 38 -5.16 -3.62 11.85
CA SER A 38 -5.76 -4.42 10.78
C SER A 38 -6.01 -3.60 9.51
N ILE A 39 -5.00 -2.86 9.05
CA ILE A 39 -5.16 -1.96 7.90
C ILE A 39 -5.56 -2.75 6.66
N GLU A 40 -6.62 -2.27 5.98
CA GLU A 40 -7.16 -2.90 4.77
C GLU A 40 -6.65 -2.23 3.48
N LEU A 41 -6.37 -0.92 3.54
CA LEU A 41 -6.02 -0.09 2.41
C LEU A 41 -4.80 0.78 2.71
N THR A 42 -3.83 0.76 1.80
CA THR A 42 -2.67 1.66 1.82
C THR A 42 -2.54 2.42 0.49
N ILE A 43 -2.00 3.64 0.55
CA ILE A 43 -1.62 4.41 -0.63
C ILE A 43 -0.20 4.91 -0.42
N TYR A 44 0.74 4.43 -1.21
CA TYR A 44 2.17 4.76 -1.12
C TYR A 44 2.78 4.96 -2.50
N THR A 45 3.94 5.58 -2.61
CA THR A 45 4.70 5.54 -3.86
C THR A 45 5.38 4.17 -4.05
N PRO A 46 5.79 3.80 -5.28
CA PRO A 46 6.62 2.62 -5.51
C PRO A 46 7.87 2.56 -4.62
N SER A 47 8.53 3.68 -4.36
CA SER A 47 9.71 3.76 -3.48
C SER A 47 9.37 3.51 -2.01
N GLU A 48 8.25 4.04 -1.52
CA GLU A 48 7.76 3.80 -0.16
C GLU A 48 7.40 2.32 0.06
N TYR A 49 6.72 1.68 -0.90
CA TYR A 49 6.46 0.25 -0.82
C TYR A 49 7.75 -0.58 -0.84
N GLN A 50 8.73 -0.23 -1.67
CA GLN A 50 10.01 -0.94 -1.69
C GLN A 50 10.70 -0.87 -0.33
N LEU A 51 10.68 0.28 0.33
CA LEU A 51 11.22 0.45 1.68
C LEU A 51 10.50 -0.47 2.68
N LEU A 52 9.16 -0.43 2.70
CA LEU A 52 8.32 -1.27 3.55
C LEU A 52 8.59 -2.76 3.33
N LEU A 53 8.59 -3.23 2.09
CA LEU A 53 8.80 -4.64 1.75
C LEU A 53 10.22 -5.11 2.11
N THR A 54 11.22 -4.24 1.91
CA THR A 54 12.62 -4.58 2.20
C THR A 54 12.87 -4.75 3.69
N TYR A 55 12.33 -3.85 4.52
CA TYR A 55 12.66 -3.80 5.95
C TYR A 55 11.60 -4.42 6.87
N ALA A 56 10.38 -4.63 6.38
CA ALA A 56 9.27 -5.13 7.19
C ALA A 56 8.50 -6.31 6.56
N GLY A 57 9.04 -6.94 5.50
CA GLY A 57 8.36 -8.03 4.79
C GLY A 57 7.89 -9.19 5.68
N VAL A 58 8.61 -9.53 6.75
CA VAL A 58 8.23 -10.60 7.69
C VAL A 58 6.93 -10.27 8.43
N LEU A 59 6.76 -9.03 8.87
CA LEU A 59 5.53 -8.60 9.57
C LEU A 59 4.40 -8.38 8.57
N LEU A 60 4.69 -7.81 7.40
CA LEU A 60 3.70 -7.58 6.35
C LEU A 60 3.02 -8.87 5.87
N ARG A 61 3.73 -10.01 5.84
CA ARG A 61 3.14 -11.34 5.59
C ARG A 61 2.02 -11.73 6.56
N LYS A 62 1.98 -11.13 7.75
CA LYS A 62 0.95 -11.38 8.78
C LYS A 62 -0.23 -10.41 8.69
N CYS A 63 -0.14 -9.37 7.86
CA CYS A 63 -1.21 -8.39 7.68
C CYS A 63 -2.29 -8.92 6.72
N THR A 64 -3.00 -9.97 7.12
CA THR A 64 -4.01 -10.63 6.25
C THR A 64 -5.25 -9.78 5.97
N SER A 65 -5.50 -8.73 6.76
CA SER A 65 -6.51 -7.72 6.49
C SER A 65 -6.16 -6.82 5.30
N TRP A 66 -4.86 -6.69 4.98
CA TRP A 66 -4.38 -5.79 3.94
C TRP A 66 -4.70 -6.39 2.56
N THR A 67 -5.72 -5.83 1.93
CA THR A 67 -6.30 -6.33 0.67
C THR A 67 -6.10 -5.35 -0.47
N ASN A 68 -5.90 -4.06 -0.19
CA ASN A 68 -5.83 -3.01 -1.20
C ASN A 68 -4.55 -2.18 -1.06
N ALA A 69 -3.60 -2.39 -1.96
CA ALA A 69 -2.43 -1.54 -2.12
C ALA A 69 -2.61 -0.63 -3.34
N TYR A 70 -2.65 0.67 -3.14
CA TYR A 70 -2.62 1.65 -4.23
C TYR A 70 -1.24 2.28 -4.32
N SER A 71 -0.74 2.46 -5.53
CA SER A 71 0.57 3.03 -5.81
C SER A 71 0.49 4.07 -6.91
N GLY A 72 1.29 5.13 -6.83
CA GLY A 72 1.34 6.15 -7.88
C GLY A 72 2.39 7.23 -7.64
N GLY A 73 2.53 8.15 -8.59
CA GLY A 73 3.47 9.28 -8.53
C GLY A 73 4.92 8.94 -8.96
N GLU A 74 5.23 7.66 -9.17
CA GLU A 74 6.51 7.20 -9.72
C GLU A 74 6.26 6.02 -10.66
N ILE A 75 7.26 5.68 -11.47
CA ILE A 75 7.21 4.49 -12.33
C ILE A 75 7.24 3.24 -11.45
N MET A 76 6.30 2.32 -11.67
CA MET A 76 6.23 1.01 -11.03
C MET A 76 7.31 0.07 -11.59
N PRO A 77 8.33 -0.34 -10.82
CA PRO A 77 9.34 -1.28 -11.29
C PRO A 77 8.93 -2.74 -11.06
N LEU A 78 9.31 -3.64 -11.95
CA LEU A 78 8.99 -5.08 -11.84
C LEU A 78 9.42 -5.71 -10.50
N ARG A 79 10.56 -5.28 -9.93
CA ARG A 79 11.04 -5.76 -8.62
C ARG A 79 10.06 -5.54 -7.48
N LEU A 80 9.19 -4.53 -7.59
CA LEU A 80 8.14 -4.28 -6.58
C LEU A 80 7.05 -5.35 -6.67
N LEU A 81 6.68 -5.79 -7.88
CA LEU A 81 5.74 -6.89 -8.07
C LEU A 81 6.29 -8.18 -7.47
N ASP A 82 7.55 -8.51 -7.77
CA ASP A 82 8.21 -9.70 -7.21
C ASP A 82 8.23 -9.68 -5.67
N ALA A 83 8.46 -8.51 -5.09
CA ALA A 83 8.49 -8.34 -3.64
C ALA A 83 7.09 -8.45 -3.00
N MET A 84 6.06 -7.91 -3.67
CA MET A 84 4.66 -8.05 -3.25
C MET A 84 4.18 -9.50 -3.33
N GLN A 85 4.51 -10.23 -4.41
CA GLN A 85 4.19 -11.66 -4.56
C GLN A 85 4.78 -12.51 -3.44
N ARG A 86 5.99 -12.18 -2.98
CA ARG A 86 6.63 -12.90 -1.87
C ARG A 86 5.87 -12.76 -0.56
N LEU A 87 4.95 -11.81 -0.39
CA LEU A 87 4.14 -11.70 0.83
C LEU A 87 3.15 -12.85 1.02
N ASP A 88 2.81 -13.58 -0.05
CA ASP A 88 1.86 -14.70 0.01
C ASP A 88 0.50 -14.31 0.63
N LEU A 89 0.00 -13.13 0.26
CA LEU A 89 -1.29 -12.60 0.67
C LEU A 89 -2.28 -12.71 -0.50
N PRO A 90 -3.06 -13.80 -0.61
CA PRO A 90 -3.86 -14.10 -1.81
C PRO A 90 -4.97 -13.08 -2.10
N SER A 91 -5.40 -12.33 -1.08
CA SER A 91 -6.42 -11.28 -1.20
C SER A 91 -5.83 -9.90 -1.49
N LEU A 92 -4.50 -9.74 -1.50
CA LEU A 92 -3.86 -8.47 -1.77
C LEU A 92 -3.89 -8.15 -3.26
N THR A 93 -4.39 -6.97 -3.60
CA THR A 93 -4.36 -6.40 -4.94
C THR A 93 -3.49 -5.15 -4.96
N LEU A 94 -2.61 -5.03 -5.96
CA LEU A 94 -1.87 -3.79 -6.22
C LEU A 94 -2.54 -3.02 -7.37
N THR A 95 -2.85 -1.75 -7.15
CA THR A 95 -3.42 -0.86 -8.16
C THR A 95 -2.43 0.26 -8.46
N ASP A 96 -1.99 0.35 -9.72
CA ASP A 96 -1.21 1.48 -10.21
C ASP A 96 -2.14 2.64 -10.57
N CYS A 97 -1.81 3.82 -10.09
CA CYS A 97 -2.62 5.02 -10.15
C CYS A 97 -1.79 6.15 -10.75
N TYR A 98 -2.37 6.88 -11.69
CA TYR A 98 -1.73 8.04 -12.28
C TYR A 98 -2.65 9.25 -12.30
N GLY A 99 -2.09 10.39 -11.91
CA GLY A 99 -2.70 11.70 -12.06
C GLY A 99 -1.78 12.78 -11.47
N PRO A 100 -1.68 13.95 -12.10
CA PRO A 100 -1.04 15.10 -11.50
C PRO A 100 -1.93 15.71 -10.40
N THR A 101 -1.37 16.64 -9.61
CA THR A 101 -2.12 17.34 -8.55
C THR A 101 -3.30 18.13 -9.15
N GLU A 102 -3.08 18.72 -10.33
CA GLU A 102 -4.04 19.50 -11.13
C GLU A 102 -5.26 18.66 -11.58
N ALA A 103 -5.12 17.33 -11.61
CA ALA A 103 -6.19 16.39 -11.97
C ALA A 103 -6.83 15.71 -10.74
N SER A 104 -6.73 16.33 -9.55
CA SER A 104 -7.33 15.80 -8.31
C SER A 104 -6.78 14.44 -7.88
N CYS A 105 -5.45 14.36 -7.73
CA CYS A 105 -4.68 13.19 -7.26
C CYS A 105 -4.50 12.07 -8.30
N ALA A 106 -5.56 11.41 -8.74
CA ALA A 106 -5.45 10.27 -9.66
C ALA A 106 -6.64 10.26 -10.63
N ALA A 107 -6.34 10.10 -11.92
CA ALA A 107 -7.31 10.08 -13.00
C ALA A 107 -7.42 8.68 -13.65
N THR A 108 -6.36 7.87 -13.58
CA THR A 108 -6.37 6.50 -14.09
C THR A 108 -5.98 5.50 -13.01
N PHE A 109 -6.56 4.30 -13.10
CA PHE A 109 -6.36 3.20 -12.17
C PHE A 109 -6.23 1.90 -12.96
N LYS A 110 -5.19 1.13 -12.67
CA LYS A 110 -4.94 -0.17 -13.29
C LYS A 110 -4.59 -1.19 -12.21
N SER A 111 -5.48 -2.15 -11.99
CA SER A 111 -5.18 -3.31 -11.15
C SER A 111 -4.09 -4.14 -11.80
N ILE A 112 -3.04 -4.43 -11.04
CA ILE A 112 -1.93 -5.28 -11.42
C ILE A 112 -2.11 -6.63 -10.70
N PRO A 113 -2.27 -7.74 -11.44
CA PRO A 113 -2.33 -9.05 -10.83
C PRO A 113 -1.05 -9.35 -10.05
N ILE A 114 -1.19 -9.66 -8.76
CA ILE A 114 -0.13 -10.27 -7.97
C ILE A 114 -0.33 -11.77 -8.12
N SER A 115 0.31 -12.38 -9.13
CA SER A 115 0.21 -13.83 -9.32
C SER A 115 1.02 -14.56 -8.25
N PHE A 116 0.36 -15.42 -7.49
CA PHE A 116 1.03 -16.35 -6.57
C PHE A 116 1.27 -17.67 -7.30
N PRO A 117 2.44 -18.32 -7.14
CA PRO A 117 2.65 -19.64 -7.70
C PRO A 117 1.55 -20.57 -7.16
N ILE A 118 0.88 -21.25 -8.08
CA ILE A 118 -0.14 -22.25 -7.75
C ILE A 118 0.61 -23.39 -7.05
N GLY A 119 0.32 -23.59 -5.77
CA GLY A 119 0.84 -24.71 -4.98
C GLY A 119 0.32 -26.05 -5.48
#